data_AF-A0A8X6VPH5-F1
#
_entry.id   AF-A0A8X6VPH5-F1
#
_cell.length_a   1.000
_cell.length_b   1.000
_cell.length_c   1.000
_cell.angle_alpha   90.00
_cell.angle_beta   90.00
_cell.angle_gamma   90.00
#
_symmetry.space_group_name_H-M   'P 1'
#
loop_
_entity.id
_entity.type
_entity.pdbx_description
1 polymer ?
#
loop_
_entity_poly.entity_id
_entity_poly.type
_entity_poly.pdbx_seq_one_letter_code
_entity_poly.pdbx_strand_id
1 'polypeptide(L)'
;MKEDEKVSHLMKGVAGDIYQALLTREINDTASFIKWCNYIEDMKQKRVGGPRFERLPNVVPVASLTDETDLVSLIRTIVREEVHRLVNQTQESLDSDPQSLEEIVQDEVEKCQQNLQKIDHDQHTPL
;
A
#
# COMPACT_ATOMS: atom_id res chain seq x y z
N MET A 1 -22.31 -35.83 -42.55
CA MET A 1 -21.99 -34.56 -41.89
C MET A 1 -20.74 -34.77 -41.06
N LYS A 2 -19.68 -34.02 -41.36
CA LYS A 2 -18.41 -34.09 -40.63
C LYS A 2 -18.53 -33.38 -39.27
N GLU A 3 -17.61 -33.62 -38.34
CA GLU A 3 -17.68 -33.04 -36.99
C GLU A 3 -17.57 -31.51 -36.98
N ASP A 4 -16.73 -30.94 -37.84
CA ASP A 4 -16.59 -29.49 -38.05
C ASP A 4 -17.90 -28.86 -38.54
N GLU A 5 -18.61 -29.52 -39.45
CA GLU A 5 -19.93 -29.09 -39.90
C GLU A 5 -20.94 -29.12 -38.74
N LYS A 6 -20.88 -30.16 -37.88
CA LYS A 6 -21.78 -30.31 -36.72
C LYS A 6 -21.56 -29.21 -35.70
N VAL A 7 -20.30 -28.96 -35.34
CA VAL A 7 -19.94 -27.88 -34.43
C VAL A 7 -20.34 -26.52 -35.01
N SER A 8 -20.08 -26.27 -36.30
CA SER A 8 -20.51 -25.04 -36.97
C SER A 8 -22.02 -24.85 -36.94
N HIS A 9 -22.79 -25.92 -37.10
CA HIS A 9 -24.25 -25.86 -37.00
C HIS A 9 -24.70 -25.55 -35.57
N LEU A 10 -24.12 -26.21 -34.57
CA LEU A 10 -24.44 -26.00 -33.17
C LEU A 10 -24.14 -24.57 -32.73
N MET A 11 -22.99 -24.00 -33.12
CA MET A 11 -22.56 -22.64 -32.79
C MET A 11 -23.59 -21.56 -33.18
N LYS A 12 -24.40 -21.80 -34.22
CA LYS A 12 -25.44 -20.86 -34.67
C LYS A 12 -26.63 -20.74 -33.71
N GLY A 13 -26.89 -21.78 -32.91
CA GLY A 13 -28.04 -21.86 -32.00
C GLY A 13 -27.72 -21.48 -30.55
N VAL A 14 -26.48 -21.13 -30.25
CA VAL A 14 -26.02 -20.84 -28.88
C VAL A 14 -26.33 -19.40 -28.49
N ALA A 15 -26.65 -19.16 -27.22
CA ALA A 15 -26.78 -17.83 -26.67
C ALA A 15 -25.50 -17.01 -26.86
N GLY A 16 -25.63 -15.71 -27.16
CA GLY A 16 -24.49 -14.87 -27.55
C GLY A 16 -23.35 -14.83 -26.53
N ASP A 17 -23.66 -14.84 -25.24
CA ASP A 17 -22.67 -14.85 -24.16
C ASP A 17 -21.89 -16.17 -24.06
N ILE A 18 -22.57 -17.30 -24.27
CA ILE A 18 -21.92 -18.62 -24.32
C ILE A 18 -21.08 -18.72 -25.61
N TYR A 19 -21.60 -18.25 -26.75
CA TYR A 19 -20.86 -18.22 -28.01
C TYR A 19 -19.54 -17.44 -27.89
N GLN A 20 -19.57 -16.25 -27.29
CA GLN A 20 -18.35 -15.45 -27.04
C GLN A 20 -17.33 -16.21 -26.18
N ALA A 21 -17.78 -16.92 -25.15
CA ALA A 21 -16.90 -17.74 -24.32
C ALA A 21 -16.29 -18.93 -25.10
N LEU A 22 -17.05 -19.54 -26.00
CA LEU A 22 -16.61 -20.66 -26.83
C LEU A 22 -15.60 -20.24 -27.91
N LEU A 23 -15.69 -19.02 -28.46
CA LEU A 23 -14.76 -18.52 -29.49
C LEU A 23 -13.29 -18.51 -29.08
N THR A 24 -13.02 -18.43 -27.77
CA THR A 24 -11.65 -18.44 -27.23
C THR A 24 -11.03 -19.84 -27.21
N ARG A 25 -11.75 -20.87 -27.66
CA ARG A 25 -11.34 -22.27 -27.55
C ARG A 25 -11.39 -22.98 -28.90
N GLU A 26 -10.44 -23.89 -29.09
CA GLU A 26 -10.46 -24.80 -30.22
C GLU A 26 -11.41 -25.97 -29.94
N ILE A 27 -12.51 -26.03 -30.70
CA ILE A 27 -13.55 -27.05 -30.55
C ILE A 27 -13.76 -27.71 -31.91
N ASN A 28 -13.25 -28.92 -32.05
CA ASN A 28 -13.24 -29.65 -33.33
C ASN A 28 -14.23 -30.82 -33.36
N ASP A 29 -14.90 -31.09 -32.24
CA ASP A 29 -15.84 -32.20 -32.11
C ASP A 29 -17.02 -31.81 -31.21
N THR A 30 -18.13 -32.52 -31.41
CA THR A 30 -19.39 -32.27 -30.72
C THR A 30 -19.31 -32.54 -29.21
N ALA A 31 -18.48 -33.49 -28.77
CA ALA A 31 -18.36 -33.83 -27.35
C ALA A 31 -17.63 -32.72 -26.56
N SER A 32 -16.57 -32.16 -27.14
CA SER A 32 -15.84 -31.00 -26.66
C SER A 32 -16.75 -29.78 -26.60
N PHE A 33 -17.59 -29.57 -27.61
CA PHE A 33 -18.59 -28.51 -27.62
C PHE A 33 -19.55 -28.62 -26.41
N ILE A 34 -20.18 -29.79 -26.22
CA ILE A 34 -21.12 -30.03 -25.13
C ILE A 34 -20.44 -29.86 -23.76
N LYS A 35 -19.22 -30.37 -23.61
CA LYS A 35 -18.43 -30.23 -22.39
C LYS A 35 -18.20 -28.77 -22.03
N TRP A 36 -17.87 -27.94 -23.00
CA TRP A 36 -17.62 -26.51 -22.77
C TRP A 36 -18.90 -25.74 -22.45
N CYS A 37 -20.01 -26.03 -23.14
CA CYS A 37 -21.30 -25.44 -22.82
C CYS A 37 -21.70 -25.73 -21.36
N ASN A 38 -21.64 -27.00 -20.94
CA ASN A 38 -21.96 -27.41 -19.57
C ASN A 38 -21.04 -26.75 -18.54
N TYR A 39 -19.74 -26.63 -18.84
CA TYR A 39 -18.79 -25.96 -17.95
C TYR A 39 -19.13 -24.47 -17.78
N ILE A 40 -19.48 -23.78 -18.86
CA ILE A 40 -19.85 -22.37 -18.82
C ILE A 40 -21.12 -22.18 -18.00
N GLU A 41 -22.13 -23.04 -18.18
CA GLU A 41 -23.37 -22.98 -17.40
C GLU A 41 -23.13 -23.24 -15.91
N ASP A 42 -22.33 -24.25 -15.55
CA ASP A 42 -21.94 -24.53 -14.15
C ASP A 42 -21.21 -23.33 -13.52
N MET A 43 -20.30 -22.69 -14.26
CA MET A 43 -19.63 -21.47 -13.82
C MET A 43 -20.59 -20.30 -13.62
N LYS A 44 -21.56 -20.12 -14.53
CA LYS A 44 -22.60 -19.08 -14.38
C LYS A 44 -23.46 -19.34 -13.15
N GLN A 45 -23.86 -20.58 -12.91
CA GLN A 45 -24.65 -20.96 -11.75
C GLN A 45 -23.90 -20.72 -10.43
N LYS A 46 -22.60 -21.08 -10.38
CA LYS A 46 -21.74 -20.80 -9.21
C LYS A 46 -21.52 -19.32 -8.96
N ARG A 47 -21.47 -18.49 -10.01
CA ARG A 47 -21.38 -17.02 -9.84
C ARG A 47 -22.66 -16.41 -9.30
N VAL A 48 -23.83 -16.87 -9.75
CA VAL A 48 -25.13 -16.33 -9.32
C VAL A 48 -25.50 -16.80 -7.91
N GLY A 49 -25.14 -18.05 -7.55
CA GLY A 49 -25.41 -18.64 -6.24
C GLY A 49 -24.24 -18.54 -5.24
N GLY A 50 -23.09 -18.01 -5.63
CA GLY A 50 -21.95 -17.83 -4.75
C GLY A 50 -22.25 -16.79 -3.67
N PRO A 51 -21.65 -16.91 -2.46
CA PRO A 51 -21.74 -15.86 -1.47
C PRO A 51 -21.25 -14.57 -2.12
N ARG A 52 -22.12 -13.55 -2.16
CA ARG A 52 -21.72 -12.20 -2.53
C ARG A 52 -20.50 -11.90 -1.67
N PHE A 53 -19.40 -11.44 -2.27
CA PHE A 53 -18.18 -11.07 -1.54
C PHE A 53 -18.59 -10.33 -0.27
N GLU A 54 -18.51 -11.02 0.88
CA GLU A 54 -18.96 -10.44 2.11
C GLU A 54 -18.03 -9.28 2.40
N ARG A 55 -18.64 -8.14 2.70
CA ARG A 55 -17.90 -6.95 3.01
C ARG A 55 -17.05 -7.24 4.24
N LEU A 56 -15.75 -7.00 4.14
CA LEU A 56 -14.88 -7.11 5.30
C LEU A 56 -15.42 -6.20 6.41
N PRO A 57 -15.40 -6.65 7.69
CA PRO A 57 -16.06 -5.96 8.81
C PRO A 57 -15.55 -4.53 9.05
N ASN A 58 -14.39 -4.15 8.48
CA ASN A 58 -13.72 -2.88 8.73
C ASN A 58 -13.70 -1.92 7.53
N VAL A 59 -14.48 -2.17 6.48
CA VAL A 59 -14.52 -1.28 5.31
C VAL A 59 -15.82 -0.51 5.35
N VAL A 60 -15.81 0.82 5.32
CA VAL A 60 -17.02 1.67 5.21
C VAL A 60 -17.37 1.88 3.72
N PRO A 61 -18.65 1.79 3.29
CA PRO A 61 -19.00 1.94 1.89
C PRO A 61 -18.59 3.32 1.38
N VAL A 62 -17.95 3.38 0.20
CA VAL A 62 -17.64 4.68 -0.43
C VAL A 62 -18.93 5.47 -0.70
N ALA A 63 -20.04 4.79 -0.98
CA ALA A 63 -21.37 5.40 -1.09
C ALA A 63 -21.92 5.97 0.23
N SER A 64 -21.31 5.68 1.38
CA SER A 64 -21.62 6.30 2.68
C SER A 64 -20.85 7.61 2.89
N LEU A 65 -19.88 7.94 2.04
CA LEU A 65 -19.22 9.24 2.00
C LEU A 65 -20.06 10.16 1.11
N THR A 66 -21.23 10.57 1.59
CA THR A 66 -22.24 11.31 0.81
C THR A 66 -21.99 12.81 0.66
N ASP A 67 -20.77 13.31 0.90
CA ASP A 67 -20.49 14.72 0.61
C ASP A 67 -19.04 14.90 0.16
N GLU A 68 -18.84 15.37 -1.08
CA GLU A 68 -17.51 15.75 -1.61
C GLU A 68 -16.83 16.78 -0.69
N THR A 69 -17.64 17.63 -0.05
CA THR A 69 -17.24 18.57 1.01
C THR A 69 -16.69 17.88 2.25
N ASP A 70 -17.21 16.71 2.61
CA ASP A 70 -16.75 15.90 3.74
C ASP A 70 -15.41 15.23 3.42
N LEU A 71 -15.24 14.72 2.20
CA LEU A 71 -13.96 14.12 1.77
C LEU A 71 -12.82 15.15 1.75
N VAL A 72 -13.05 16.33 1.17
CA VAL A 72 -12.04 17.40 1.15
C VAL A 72 -11.72 17.90 2.57
N SER A 73 -12.72 17.96 3.45
CA SER A 73 -12.53 18.33 4.85
C SER A 73 -11.74 17.28 5.61
N LEU A 74 -12.05 15.99 5.41
CA LEU A 74 -11.33 14.87 5.98
C LEU A 74 -9.86 14.83 5.54
N ILE A 75 -9.59 15.03 4.24
CA ILE A 75 -8.23 15.11 3.72
C ILE A 75 -7.47 16.25 4.38
N ARG A 76 -8.08 17.44 4.52
CA ARG A 76 -7.44 18.58 5.19
C ARG A 76 -7.14 18.29 6.68
N THR A 77 -8.04 17.59 7.38
CA THR A 77 -7.82 17.18 8.78
C THR A 77 -6.64 16.22 8.88
N ILE A 78 -6.63 15.15 8.08
CA ILE A 78 -5.54 14.16 8.07
C ILE A 78 -4.19 14.82 7.78
N VAL A 79 -4.12 15.66 6.73
CA VAL A 79 -2.87 16.35 6.37
C VAL A 79 -2.41 17.29 7.49
N ARG A 80 -3.33 18.00 8.15
CA ARG A 80 -2.98 18.88 9.27
C ARG A 80 -2.42 18.11 10.46
N GLU A 81 -3.06 17.01 10.83
CA GLU A 81 -2.60 16.13 11.92
C GLU A 81 -1.23 15.53 11.62
N GLU A 82 -1.02 15.10 10.37
CA GLU A 82 0.25 14.54 9.90
C GLU A 82 1.39 15.57 9.98
N VAL A 83 1.16 16.78 9.46
CA VAL A 83 2.13 17.87 9.49
C VAL A 83 2.45 18.28 10.93
N HIS A 84 1.44 18.42 11.79
CA HIS A 84 1.65 18.73 13.21
C HIS A 84 2.52 17.67 13.90
N ARG A 85 2.25 16.39 13.64
CA ARG A 85 3.03 15.31 14.22
C ARG A 85 4.49 15.34 13.76
N LEU A 86 4.73 15.56 12.47
CA LEU A 86 6.09 15.66 11.92
C LEU A 86 6.86 16.86 12.47
N VAL A 87 6.20 18.02 12.62
CA VAL A 87 6.80 19.22 13.21
C VAL A 87 7.16 18.98 14.67
N ASN A 88 6.24 18.42 15.46
CA ASN A 88 6.49 18.13 16.88
C ASN A 88 7.59 17.09 17.08
N GLN A 89 7.64 16.03 16.25
CA GLN A 89 8.74 15.05 16.27
C GLN A 89 10.09 15.69 15.91
N THR A 90 10.09 16.67 15.00
CA THR A 90 11.30 17.42 14.65
C THR A 90 11.72 18.34 15.81
N GLN A 91 10.78 18.97 16.51
CA GLN A 91 11.08 19.81 17.68
C GLN A 91 11.57 18.99 18.88
N GLU A 92 10.98 17.82 19.16
CA GLU A 92 11.48 16.91 20.20
C GLU A 92 12.91 16.44 19.93
N SER A 93 13.32 16.32 18.66
CA SER A 93 14.71 16.01 18.29
C SER A 93 15.68 17.18 18.44
N LEU A 94 15.17 18.42 18.49
CA LEU A 94 15.96 19.65 18.68
C LEU A 94 16.05 20.07 20.16
N ASP A 95 15.07 19.71 20.98
CA ASP A 95 15.04 19.94 22.43
C ASP A 95 15.87 18.93 23.24
N SER A 96 16.56 17.99 22.57
CA SER A 96 17.64 17.22 23.18
C SER A 96 18.85 18.14 23.37
N ASP A 97 18.77 18.98 24.40
CA ASP A 97 19.78 19.87 24.97
C ASP A 97 21.11 19.91 24.20
N PRO A 98 21.23 20.75 23.15
CA PRO A 98 22.54 21.03 22.60
C PRO A 98 23.27 21.78 23.69
N GLN A 99 24.24 21.15 24.37
CA GLN A 99 25.16 21.84 25.28
C GLN A 99 25.46 23.20 24.67
N SER A 100 25.09 24.26 25.40
CA SER A 100 25.15 25.61 24.87
C SER A 100 26.54 25.84 24.30
N LEU A 101 26.66 26.47 23.13
CA LEU A 101 27.97 26.75 22.54
C LEU A 101 28.90 27.45 23.52
N GLU A 102 28.36 28.33 24.38
CA GLU A 102 29.06 28.93 25.52
C GLU A 102 29.64 27.89 26.51
N GLU A 103 28.88 26.84 26.85
CA GLU A 103 29.32 25.79 27.77
C GLU A 103 30.45 24.95 27.16
N ILE A 104 30.34 24.60 25.87
CA ILE A 104 31.38 23.86 25.14
C ILE A 104 32.67 24.70 25.06
N VAL A 105 32.54 25.99 24.73
CA VAL A 105 33.69 26.89 24.65
C VAL A 105 34.34 27.07 26.02
N GLN A 106 33.55 27.19 27.07
CA GLN A 106 34.06 27.37 28.43
C GLN A 106 34.79 26.12 28.95
N ASP A 107 34.26 24.92 28.71
CA ASP A 107 34.91 23.65 29.10
C ASP A 107 36.26 23.46 28.37
N GLU A 108 36.32 23.75 27.06
CA GLU A 108 37.59 23.68 26.31
C GLU A 108 38.61 24.73 26.75
N VAL A 109 38.17 25.95 27.10
CA VAL A 109 39.05 26.99 27.64
C VAL A 109 39.62 26.58 29.00
N GLU A 110 38.79 26.05 29.91
CA GLU A 110 39.25 25.58 31.22
C GLU A 110 40.23 24.41 31.10
N LYS A 111 39.97 23.47 30.20
CA LYS A 111 40.84 22.33 29.92
C LYS A 111 42.19 22.77 29.34
N CYS A 112 42.19 23.76 28.45
CA CYS A 112 43.43 24.35 27.93
C CYS A 112 44.22 25.06 29.03
N GLN A 113 43.56 25.83 29.91
CA GLN A 113 44.23 26.49 31.03
C GLN A 113 44.84 25.50 32.03
N GLN A 114 44.13 24.42 32.37
CA GLN A 114 44.69 23.36 33.21
C GLN A 114 45.88 22.65 32.56
N ASN A 115 45.84 22.43 31.25
CA ASN A 115 46.97 21.84 30.53
C ASN A 115 48.18 22.77 30.49
N LEU A 116 48.00 24.09 30.32
CA LEU A 116 49.10 25.05 30.43
C LEU A 116 49.69 25.08 31.86
N GLN A 117 48.87 25.02 32.90
CA GLN A 117 49.36 24.97 34.28
C GLN A 117 50.17 23.69 34.58
N LYS A 118 49.79 22.55 34.00
CA LYS A 118 50.55 21.29 34.12
C LYS A 118 51.92 21.39 33.44
N ILE A 119 51.98 22.02 32.26
CA ILE A 119 53.23 22.24 31.54
C ILE A 119 54.18 23.17 32.31
N ASP A 120 53.64 24.17 33.01
CA ASP A 120 54.42 25.09 33.84
C ASP A 120 54.96 24.38 35.11
N HIS A 121 54.16 23.48 35.70
CA HIS A 121 54.58 22.69 36.87
C HIS A 121 55.67 21.64 36.55
N ASP A 122 55.64 21.03 35.37
CA ASP A 122 56.67 20.08 34.94
C ASP A 122 58.02 20.74 34.58
N GLN A 123 58.07 22.07 34.41
CA GLN A 123 59.30 22.83 34.17
C GLN A 123 59.99 23.32 35.46
N HIS A 124 59.40 23.09 36.64
CA HIS A 124 59.94 23.50 37.94
C HIS A 124 60.09 22.34 38.94
N THR A 125 60.51 21.17 38.44
CA THR A 125 61.12 20.13 39.29
C THR A 125 62.64 20.10 39.04
N PRO A 126 63.47 20.76 39.86
CA PRO A 126 64.90 20.52 39.84
C PRO A 126 65.20 19.24 40.63
N LEU A 127 65.79 18.25 39.92
CA LEU A 127 66.52 17.05 40.38
C LEU A 127 65.96 16.24 41.56
#